data_AF-A0A8C5L795-F1
#
_entry.id   AF-A0A8C5L795-F1
#
_cell.length_a   1.000
_cell.length_b   1.000
_cell.length_c   1.000
_cell.angle_alpha   90.00
_cell.angle_beta   90.00
_cell.angle_gamma   90.00
#
_symmetry.space_group_name_H-M   'P 1'
#
loop_
_entity.id
_entity.type
_entity.pdbx_description
1 polymer ?
#
loop_
_entity_poly.entity_id
_entity_poly.type
_entity_poly.pdbx_seq_one_letter_code
_entity_poly.pdbx_strand_id
1 'polypeptide(L)'
;NFRSALSDVTAARKLKPCHLKAIIRGALCHLELKHFAEAVNWCDEGLQIDAKEKKLLEMRTKADRLQRVEQRDARKAMLKERREQSEHEALLKAVKVYFEDENSTELYYVSPKSTLLQALQHPRYSVKALMPAFLVCVGSSPFCKNYLRGRKVHR
;
A
#
# COMPACT_ATOMS: atom_id res chain seq x y z
N ASN A 1 -3.37 -4.89 29.89
CA ASN A 1 -3.23 -5.18 28.43
C ASN A 1 -4.60 -5.57 27.87
N PHE A 2 -5.09 -4.90 26.83
CA PHE A 2 -6.42 -5.16 26.24
C PHE A 2 -6.52 -6.54 25.55
N ARG A 3 -5.42 -7.07 25.01
CA ARG A 3 -5.40 -8.40 24.38
C ARG A 3 -5.61 -9.51 25.41
N SER A 4 -4.92 -9.45 26.54
CA SER A 4 -5.13 -10.40 27.65
C SER A 4 -6.55 -10.28 28.21
N ALA A 5 -7.05 -9.04 28.38
CA ALA A 5 -8.41 -8.81 28.83
C ALA A 5 -9.44 -9.47 27.91
N LEU A 6 -9.28 -9.41 26.57
CA LEU A 6 -10.15 -10.13 25.64
C LEU A 6 -10.19 -11.64 25.91
N SER A 7 -9.06 -12.27 26.26
CA SER A 7 -9.04 -13.70 26.61
C SER A 7 -9.90 -13.98 27.83
N ASP A 8 -9.76 -13.17 28.88
CA ASP A 8 -10.53 -13.28 30.12
C ASP A 8 -12.03 -13.05 29.87
N VAL A 9 -12.37 -12.03 29.06
CA VAL A 9 -13.76 -11.72 28.72
C VAL A 9 -14.38 -12.86 27.90
N THR A 10 -13.65 -13.43 26.97
CA THR A 10 -14.11 -14.55 26.14
C THR A 10 -14.36 -15.79 27.00
N ALA A 11 -13.48 -16.09 27.95
CA ALA A 11 -13.67 -17.18 28.91
C ALA A 11 -14.89 -16.92 29.82
N ALA A 12 -15.05 -15.71 30.33
CA ALA A 12 -16.21 -15.33 31.14
C ALA A 12 -17.53 -15.47 30.37
N ARG A 13 -17.53 -15.14 29.07
CA ARG A 13 -18.70 -15.26 28.19
C ARG A 13 -19.06 -16.71 27.88
N LYS A 14 -18.08 -17.62 27.82
CA LYS A 14 -18.33 -19.06 27.70
C LYS A 14 -19.04 -19.63 28.94
N LEU A 15 -18.68 -19.15 30.14
CA LEU A 15 -19.31 -19.57 31.39
C LEU A 15 -20.68 -18.94 31.60
N LYS A 16 -20.82 -17.64 31.31
CA LYS A 16 -22.06 -16.90 31.44
C LYS A 16 -22.25 -15.94 30.26
N PRO A 17 -22.97 -16.37 29.20
CA PRO A 17 -23.19 -15.56 28.00
C PRO A 17 -23.86 -14.22 28.29
N CYS A 18 -24.80 -14.16 29.25
CA CYS A 18 -25.52 -12.94 29.62
C CYS A 18 -24.78 -12.04 30.63
N HIS A 19 -23.47 -12.20 30.80
CA HIS A 19 -22.70 -11.42 31.77
C HIS A 19 -22.38 -10.01 31.23
N LEU A 20 -23.27 -9.04 31.49
CA LEU A 20 -23.21 -7.68 30.94
C LEU A 20 -21.87 -6.96 31.19
N LYS A 21 -21.27 -7.10 32.39
CA LYS A 21 -19.96 -6.50 32.70
C LYS A 21 -18.83 -7.04 31.82
N ALA A 22 -18.85 -8.34 31.51
CA ALA A 22 -17.91 -8.92 30.56
C ALA A 22 -18.15 -8.33 29.17
N ILE A 23 -19.40 -8.26 28.71
CA ILE A 23 -19.72 -7.71 27.39
C ILE A 23 -19.24 -6.26 27.22
N ILE A 24 -19.55 -5.39 28.20
CA ILE A 24 -19.07 -4.00 28.22
C ILE A 24 -17.54 -3.94 28.15
N ARG A 25 -16.85 -4.81 28.90
CA ARG A 25 -15.40 -4.87 28.90
C ARG A 25 -14.85 -5.36 27.55
N GLY A 26 -15.48 -6.33 26.91
CA GLY A 26 -15.11 -6.86 25.60
C GLY A 26 -15.26 -5.81 24.49
N ALA A 27 -16.40 -5.13 24.46
CA ALA A 27 -16.66 -4.00 23.54
C ALA A 27 -15.59 -2.90 23.68
N LEU A 28 -15.26 -2.53 24.92
CA LEU A 28 -14.20 -1.55 25.19
C LEU A 28 -12.84 -2.03 24.68
N CYS A 29 -12.47 -3.29 24.92
CA CYS A 29 -11.19 -3.82 24.44
C CYS A 29 -11.09 -3.81 22.92
N HIS A 30 -12.16 -4.20 22.21
CA HIS A 30 -12.21 -4.14 20.75
C HIS A 30 -12.11 -2.70 20.23
N LEU A 31 -12.77 -1.74 20.89
CA LEU A 31 -12.71 -0.33 20.54
C LEU A 31 -11.28 0.23 20.67
N GLU A 32 -10.58 -0.06 21.78
CA GLU A 32 -9.20 0.41 22.02
C GLU A 32 -8.19 -0.27 21.08
N LEU A 33 -8.47 -1.51 20.65
CA LEU A 33 -7.69 -2.21 19.64
C LEU A 33 -8.05 -1.81 18.20
N LYS A 34 -8.96 -0.85 18.02
CA LYS A 34 -9.48 -0.40 16.71
C LYS A 34 -10.16 -1.50 15.88
N HIS A 35 -10.62 -2.56 16.54
CA HIS A 35 -11.44 -3.61 15.94
C HIS A 35 -12.90 -3.15 15.96
N PHE A 36 -13.23 -2.13 15.14
CA PHE A 36 -14.52 -1.44 15.26
C PHE A 36 -15.73 -2.31 14.90
N ALA A 37 -15.57 -3.23 13.94
CA ALA A 37 -16.65 -4.15 13.55
C ALA A 37 -17.03 -5.07 14.72
N GLU A 38 -16.02 -5.64 15.38
CA GLU A 38 -16.21 -6.46 16.56
C GLU A 38 -16.76 -5.63 17.73
N ALA A 39 -16.28 -4.40 17.94
CA ALA A 39 -16.82 -3.52 18.97
C ALA A 39 -18.32 -3.27 18.80
N VAL A 40 -18.80 -3.06 17.56
CA VAL A 40 -20.24 -2.92 17.26
C VAL A 40 -20.99 -4.22 17.59
N ASN A 41 -20.49 -5.38 17.15
CA ASN A 41 -21.13 -6.67 17.44
C ASN A 41 -21.27 -6.93 18.94
N TRP A 42 -20.23 -6.67 19.74
CA TRP A 42 -20.28 -6.81 21.19
C TRP A 42 -21.28 -5.83 21.83
N CYS A 43 -21.39 -4.61 21.31
CA CYS A 43 -22.39 -3.66 21.76
C CYS A 43 -23.81 -4.13 21.43
N ASP A 44 -24.05 -4.64 20.23
CA ASP A 44 -25.36 -5.16 19.81
C ASP A 44 -25.80 -6.36 20.66
N GLU A 45 -24.90 -7.31 20.92
CA GLU A 45 -25.15 -8.45 21.83
C GLU A 45 -25.48 -7.98 23.25
N GLY A 46 -24.78 -6.97 23.76
CA GLY A 46 -25.04 -6.43 25.09
C GLY A 46 -26.37 -5.67 25.18
N LEU A 47 -26.75 -4.95 24.13
CA LEU A 47 -28.02 -4.24 24.04
C LEU A 47 -29.22 -5.18 23.89
N GLN A 48 -29.04 -6.40 23.38
CA GLN A 48 -30.06 -7.45 23.43
C GLN A 48 -30.36 -7.91 24.86
N ILE A 49 -29.37 -7.85 25.76
CA ILE A 49 -29.53 -8.22 27.17
C ILE A 49 -30.09 -7.05 27.98
N ASP A 50 -29.53 -5.85 27.79
CA ASP A 50 -30.02 -4.61 28.40
C ASP A 50 -30.05 -3.47 27.37
N ALA A 51 -31.23 -3.22 26.82
CA ALA A 51 -31.46 -2.20 25.80
C ALA A 51 -31.21 -0.76 26.29
N LYS A 52 -31.15 -0.52 27.61
CA LYS A 52 -31.00 0.82 28.21
C LYS A 52 -29.59 1.08 28.73
N GLU A 53 -28.64 0.16 28.53
CA GLU A 53 -27.27 0.33 28.98
C GLU A 53 -26.56 1.47 28.21
N LYS A 54 -26.44 2.62 28.88
CA LYS A 54 -25.90 3.85 28.31
C LYS A 54 -24.48 3.69 27.77
N LYS A 55 -23.62 2.92 28.44
CA LYS A 55 -22.23 2.74 28.00
C LYS A 55 -22.13 2.02 26.66
N LEU A 56 -22.99 1.02 26.43
CA LEU A 56 -23.01 0.28 25.17
C LEU A 56 -23.53 1.15 24.02
N LEU A 57 -24.56 1.97 24.26
CA LEU A 57 -25.06 2.93 23.28
C LEU A 57 -23.98 3.94 22.85
N GLU A 58 -23.25 4.52 23.81
CA GLU A 58 -22.16 5.46 23.54
C GLU A 58 -20.98 4.79 22.80
N MET A 59 -20.57 3.60 23.22
CA MET A 59 -19.49 2.86 22.54
C MET A 59 -19.87 2.43 21.13
N ARG A 60 -21.12 2.00 20.91
CA ARG A 60 -21.64 1.63 19.59
C ARG A 60 -21.60 2.80 18.61
N THR A 61 -22.17 3.94 18.99
CA THR A 61 -22.18 5.14 18.15
C THR A 61 -20.77 5.63 17.85
N LYS A 62 -19.86 5.56 18.83
CA LYS A 62 -18.44 5.87 18.64
C LYS A 62 -17.76 4.87 17.68
N ALA A 63 -17.99 3.57 17.85
CA ALA A 63 -17.42 2.52 17.00
C ALA A 63 -17.91 2.65 15.55
N ASP A 64 -19.22 2.83 15.34
CA ASP A 64 -19.81 3.06 14.02
C ASP A 64 -19.20 4.28 13.32
N ARG A 65 -19.07 5.39 14.05
CA ARG A 65 -18.47 6.62 13.50
C ARG A 65 -17.02 6.37 13.09
N LEU A 66 -16.22 5.73 13.94
CA LEU A 66 -14.81 5.45 13.66
C LEU A 66 -14.65 4.45 12.50
N GLN A 67 -15.48 3.41 12.45
CA GLN A 67 -15.48 2.44 11.36
C GLN A 67 -15.76 3.10 10.01
N ARG A 68 -16.76 3.99 9.93
CA ARG A 68 -17.09 4.73 8.70
C ARG A 68 -15.96 5.64 8.26
N VAL A 69 -15.29 6.31 9.21
CA VAL A 69 -14.13 7.17 8.93
C VAL A 69 -12.97 6.33 8.39
N GLU A 70 -12.63 5.23 9.05
CA GLU A 70 -11.55 4.33 8.62
C GLU A 70 -11.82 3.74 7.23
N GLN A 71 -13.05 3.25 6.97
CA GLN A 71 -13.42 2.72 5.66
C GLN A 71 -13.32 3.79 4.57
N ARG A 72 -13.74 5.02 4.84
CA ARG A 72 -13.62 6.15 3.91
C ARG A 72 -12.15 6.46 3.62
N ASP A 73 -11.34 6.55 4.67
CA ASP A 73 -9.93 6.93 4.55
C ASP A 73 -9.13 5.82 3.85
N ALA A 74 -9.44 4.54 4.12
CA ALA A 74 -8.89 3.39 3.41
C ALA A 74 -9.27 3.40 1.92
N ARG A 75 -10.54 3.68 1.58
CA ARG A 75 -10.99 3.83 0.18
C ARG A 75 -10.23 4.96 -0.53
N LYS A 76 -10.06 6.10 0.13
CA LYS A 76 -9.32 7.24 -0.42
C LYS A 76 -7.84 6.90 -0.61
N ALA A 77 -7.22 6.20 0.34
CA ALA A 77 -5.84 5.75 0.26
C ALA A 77 -5.64 4.77 -0.91
N MET A 78 -6.51 3.76 -1.04
CA MET A 78 -6.45 2.78 -2.14
C MET A 78 -6.60 3.44 -3.53
N LEU A 79 -7.51 4.42 -3.66
CA LEU A 79 -7.67 5.16 -4.92
C LEU A 79 -6.43 6.00 -5.25
N LYS A 80 -5.85 6.67 -4.24
CA LYS A 80 -4.63 7.45 -4.40
C LYS A 80 -3.44 6.55 -4.80
N GLU A 81 -3.24 5.44 -4.10
CA GLU A 81 -2.17 4.49 -4.39
C GLU A 81 -2.32 3.90 -5.80
N ARG A 82 -3.53 3.49 -6.20
CA ARG A 82 -3.78 3.00 -7.57
C ARG A 82 -3.45 4.05 -8.63
N ARG A 83 -3.79 5.31 -8.36
CA ARG A 83 -3.47 6.42 -9.27
C ARG A 83 -1.95 6.61 -9.38
N GLU A 84 -1.24 6.69 -8.25
CA GLU A 84 0.22 6.83 -8.22
C GLU A 84 0.93 5.66 -8.91
N GLN A 85 0.46 4.42 -8.68
CA GLN A 85 0.95 3.23 -9.39
C GLN A 85 0.74 3.33 -10.90
N SER A 86 -0.45 3.76 -11.34
CA SER A 86 -0.73 3.92 -12.79
C SER A 86 0.09 5.03 -13.44
N GLU A 87 0.30 6.15 -12.75
CA GLU A 87 1.14 7.26 -13.21
C GLU A 87 2.61 6.84 -13.27
N HIS A 88 3.10 6.11 -12.26
CA HIS A 88 4.45 5.56 -12.23
C HIS A 88 4.68 4.55 -13.36
N GLU A 89 3.74 3.63 -13.60
CA GLU A 89 3.84 2.66 -14.70
C GLU A 89 3.80 3.34 -16.08
N ALA A 90 2.93 4.34 -16.25
CA ALA A 90 2.89 5.15 -17.47
C ALA A 90 4.22 5.87 -17.73
N LEU A 91 4.83 6.44 -16.67
CA LEU A 91 6.14 7.08 -16.76
C LEU A 91 7.24 6.09 -17.14
N LEU A 92 7.31 4.93 -16.49
CA LEU A 92 8.30 3.88 -16.82
C LEU A 92 8.16 3.38 -18.26
N LYS A 93 6.92 3.33 -18.79
CA LYS A 93 6.67 2.95 -20.19
C LYS A 93 7.11 4.03 -21.18
N ALA A 94 6.92 5.30 -20.81
CA ALA A 94 7.25 6.46 -21.63
C ALA A 94 8.75 6.75 -21.68
N VAL A 95 9.47 6.57 -20.57
CA VAL A 95 10.92 6.79 -20.49
C VAL A 95 11.66 5.66 -21.20
N LYS A 96 12.67 6.03 -21.97
CA LYS A 96 13.63 5.14 -22.60
C LYS A 96 15.01 5.45 -22.07
N VAL A 97 15.75 4.40 -21.69
CA VAL A 97 17.12 4.49 -21.21
C VAL A 97 17.99 3.74 -22.19
N TYR A 98 19.12 4.32 -22.56
CA TYR A 98 20.09 3.72 -23.45
C TYR A 98 21.51 3.93 -22.92
N PHE A 99 22.45 3.09 -23.35
CA PHE A 99 23.86 3.46 -23.38
C PHE A 99 24.39 3.34 -24.81
N GLU A 100 25.45 4.07 -25.09
CA GLU A 100 26.17 4.01 -26.35
C GLU A 100 27.35 3.06 -26.22
N ASP A 101 27.53 2.22 -27.23
CA ASP A 101 28.75 1.46 -27.40
C ASP A 101 29.90 2.41 -27.74
N GLU A 102 31.10 2.18 -27.19
CA GLU A 102 32.24 3.03 -27.49
C GLU A 102 32.83 2.75 -28.88
N ASN A 103 32.75 1.50 -29.31
CA ASN A 103 33.40 1.04 -30.55
C ASN A 103 32.50 1.19 -31.77
N SER A 104 31.23 1.53 -31.56
CA SER A 104 30.23 1.67 -32.61
C SER A 104 29.28 2.82 -32.29
N THR A 105 28.58 3.36 -33.28
CA THR A 105 27.52 4.36 -33.03
C THR A 105 26.18 3.71 -32.66
N GLU A 106 26.22 2.45 -32.22
CA GLU A 106 25.06 1.66 -31.83
C GLU A 106 24.61 2.00 -30.40
N LEU A 107 23.29 1.93 -30.20
CA LEU A 107 22.64 2.19 -28.92
C LEU A 107 22.07 0.88 -28.38
N TYR A 108 22.15 0.70 -27.07
CA TYR A 108 21.62 -0.46 -26.38
C TYR A 108 20.59 0.01 -25.36
N TYR A 109 19.36 -0.46 -25.51
CA TYR A 109 18.28 -0.17 -24.59
C TYR A 109 18.53 -0.84 -23.24
N VAL A 110 18.25 -0.10 -22.18
CA VAL A 110 18.28 -0.58 -20.80
C VAL A 110 16.87 -0.50 -20.26
N SER A 111 16.38 -1.61 -19.74
CA SER A 111 15.08 -1.63 -19.07
C SER A 111 15.13 -0.74 -17.83
N PRO A 112 14.20 0.22 -17.63
CA PRO A 112 14.11 0.97 -16.37
C PRO A 112 13.90 0.09 -15.13
N LYS A 113 13.54 -1.19 -15.32
CA LYS A 113 13.38 -2.18 -14.24
C LYS A 113 14.67 -2.96 -13.93
N SER A 114 15.72 -2.86 -14.76
CA SER A 114 16.99 -3.54 -14.46
C SER A 114 17.79 -2.78 -13.42
N THR A 115 18.55 -3.52 -12.61
CA THR A 115 19.51 -2.94 -11.68
C THR A 115 20.69 -2.33 -12.43
N LEU A 116 21.40 -1.40 -11.79
CA LEU A 116 22.62 -0.83 -12.36
C LEU A 116 23.66 -1.92 -12.67
N LEU A 117 23.85 -2.90 -11.77
CA LEU A 117 24.79 -4.00 -11.98
C LEU A 117 24.49 -4.79 -13.26
N GLN A 118 23.22 -5.11 -13.51
CA GLN A 118 22.80 -5.82 -14.73
C GLN A 118 23.14 -5.02 -15.99
N ALA A 119 22.96 -3.69 -15.97
CA ALA A 119 23.32 -2.83 -17.09
C ALA A 119 24.85 -2.79 -17.31
N LEU A 120 25.63 -2.69 -16.23
CA LEU A 120 27.10 -2.64 -16.30
C LEU A 120 27.75 -3.97 -16.70
N GLN A 121 27.09 -5.09 -16.43
CA GLN A 121 27.55 -6.41 -16.84
C GLN A 121 27.34 -6.68 -18.34
N HIS A 122 26.66 -5.80 -19.07
CA HIS A 122 26.46 -5.98 -20.50
C HIS A 122 27.81 -5.95 -21.25
N PRO A 123 28.12 -6.90 -22.15
CA PRO A 123 29.46 -7.03 -22.77
C PRO A 123 29.92 -5.81 -23.57
N ARG A 124 28.97 -4.99 -24.03
CA ARG A 124 29.23 -3.75 -24.78
C ARG A 124 29.24 -2.50 -23.91
N TYR A 125 28.95 -2.61 -22.61
CA TYR A 125 28.99 -1.48 -21.69
C TYR A 125 30.42 -1.26 -21.17
N SER A 126 30.84 -0.01 -21.10
CA SER A 126 32.14 0.41 -20.59
C SER A 126 31.96 1.61 -19.65
N VAL A 127 32.56 1.53 -18.45
CA VAL A 127 32.49 2.61 -17.46
C VAL A 127 33.63 3.59 -17.72
N LYS A 128 33.29 4.83 -18.06
CA LYS A 128 34.26 5.91 -18.31
C LYS A 128 34.52 6.69 -17.04
N ALA A 129 35.79 6.98 -16.74
CA ALA A 129 36.18 7.83 -15.60
C ALA A 129 35.51 7.44 -14.27
N LEU A 130 35.32 6.13 -14.03
CA LEU A 130 34.61 5.58 -12.86
C LEU A 130 33.15 6.06 -12.71
N MET A 131 32.53 6.51 -13.80
CA MET A 131 31.19 7.10 -13.82
C MET A 131 30.34 6.46 -14.93
N PRO A 132 29.40 5.56 -14.57
CA PRO A 132 28.39 5.08 -15.50
C PRO A 132 27.56 6.23 -16.07
N ALA A 133 27.35 6.22 -17.39
CA ALA A 133 26.52 7.19 -18.08
C ALA A 133 25.41 6.47 -18.86
N PHE A 134 24.24 7.10 -18.90
CA PHE A 134 23.08 6.63 -19.65
C PHE A 134 22.39 7.82 -20.31
N LEU A 135 21.85 7.59 -21.50
CA LEU A 135 20.95 8.52 -22.17
C LEU A 135 19.52 8.22 -21.72
N VAL A 136 18.82 9.22 -21.20
CA VAL A 136 17.41 9.11 -20.80
C VAL A 136 16.58 10.07 -21.62
N CYS A 137 15.53 9.58 -22.26
CA CYS A 137 14.61 10.42 -23.04
C CYS A 137 13.18 9.89 -22.99
N VAL A 138 12.21 10.78 -23.25
CA VAL A 138 10.81 10.38 -23.43
C VAL A 138 10.65 9.80 -24.83
N GLY A 139 10.24 8.54 -24.94
CA GLY A 139 10.22 7.79 -26.20
C GLY A 139 9.37 8.43 -27.30
N SER A 140 8.27 9.09 -26.94
CA SER A 140 7.40 9.79 -27.88
C SER A 140 7.91 11.18 -28.29
N SER A 141 8.93 11.72 -27.61
CA SER A 141 9.41 13.08 -27.84
C SER A 141 10.07 13.25 -29.22
N PRO A 142 10.00 14.45 -29.83
CA PRO A 142 10.73 14.75 -31.06
C PRO A 142 12.25 14.52 -30.93
N PHE A 143 12.81 14.87 -29.77
CA PHE A 143 14.23 14.64 -29.48
C PHE A 143 14.60 13.16 -29.59
N CYS A 144 13.86 12.26 -28.91
CA CYS A 144 14.13 10.83 -28.97
C CYS A 144 14.07 10.30 -30.40
N LYS A 145 13.04 10.69 -31.17
CA LYS A 145 12.91 10.27 -32.58
C LYS A 145 14.09 10.75 -33.44
N ASN A 146 14.51 12.00 -33.27
CA ASN A 146 15.62 12.57 -34.03
C ASN A 146 16.96 11.99 -33.62
N TYR A 147 17.18 11.76 -32.32
CA TYR A 147 18.43 11.21 -31.80
C TYR A 147 18.68 9.78 -32.28
N LEU A 148 17.62 8.96 -32.31
CA LEU A 148 17.68 7.57 -32.77
C LEU A 148 17.70 7.44 -34.30
N ARG A 149 17.44 8.53 -35.03
CA ARG A 149 17.35 8.49 -36.50
C ARG A 149 18.71 8.12 -37.09
N GLY A 150 18.73 7.04 -37.89
CA GLY A 150 19.95 6.55 -38.54
C GLY A 150 20.91 5.78 -37.62
N ARG A 151 20.56 5.58 -36.34
CA ARG A 151 21.33 4.75 -35.41
C ARG A 151 20.68 3.38 -35.26
N LYS A 152 21.52 2.35 -35.08
CA LYS A 152 21.04 1.00 -34.80
C LYS A 152 20.83 0.85 -33.30
N VAL A 153 19.64 0.39 -32.91
CA VAL A 153 19.22 0.27 -31.51
C VAL A 153 18.96 -1.19 -31.18
N HIS A 154 19.64 -1.71 -30.16
CA HIS A 154 19.52 -3.05 -29.62
C HIS A 154 18.64 -3.07 -28.37
N ARG A 155 17.96 -4.19 -28.11
CA ARG A 155 17.05 -4.38 -26.97
C ARG A 155 17.62 -5.32 -25.93
#